data_AF-V5AI72-F1
#
_entry.id   AF-V5AI72-F1
#
_cell.length_a   1.000
_cell.length_b   1.000
_cell.length_c   1.000
_cell.angle_alpha   90.00
_cell.angle_beta   90.00
_cell.angle_gamma   90.00
#
_symmetry.space_group_name_H-M   'P 1'
#
loop_
_entity.id
_entity.type
_entity.pdbx_description
1 polymer ?
#
loop_
_entity_poly.entity_id
_entity_poly.type
_entity_poly.pdbx_seq_one_letter_code
_entity_poly.pdbx_strand_id
1 'polypeptide(L)'
;MSFLDTLVQVLWHIANFVAPACGMACLLSLALRLRGSRAATHDLLRVWSTLFGLGVAVAVLGMALTGLDGAMATYAALVFVTGSASAWFAKA
;
A
#
# COMPACT_ATOMS: atom_id res chain seq x y z
N MET A 1 25.79 -12.26 -17.23
CA MET A 1 24.46 -12.21 -16.57
C MET A 1 23.56 -13.19 -17.29
N SER A 2 23.00 -14.18 -16.60
CA SER A 2 22.00 -15.09 -17.17
C SER A 2 20.66 -14.37 -17.33
N PHE A 3 19.85 -14.75 -18.31
CA PHE A 3 18.47 -14.26 -18.49
C PHE A 3 17.62 -14.43 -17.20
N LEU A 4 17.84 -15.54 -16.48
CA LEU A 4 17.17 -15.81 -15.21
C LEU A 4 17.53 -14.78 -14.13
N ASP A 5 18.79 -14.30 -14.10
CA ASP A 5 19.22 -13.29 -13.14
C ASP A 5 18.49 -11.96 -13.36
N THR A 6 18.27 -11.59 -14.62
CA THR A 6 17.55 -10.38 -15.00
C THR A 6 16.08 -10.47 -14.60
N LEU A 7 15.44 -11.62 -14.86
CA LEU A 7 14.05 -11.85 -14.44
C LEU A 7 13.90 -11.73 -12.92
N VAL A 8 14.79 -12.37 -12.15
CA VAL A 8 14.75 -12.31 -10.68
C VAL A 8 14.92 -10.88 -10.18
N GLN A 9 15.80 -10.09 -10.77
CA GLN A 9 16.01 -8.68 -10.38
C GLN A 9 14.77 -7.82 -10.63
N VAL A 10 14.12 -7.96 -11.79
CA VAL A 10 12.90 -7.20 -12.10
C VAL A 10 11.78 -7.56 -11.13
N LEU A 11 11.60 -8.85 -10.84
CA LEU A 11 10.60 -9.29 -9.87
C LEU A 11 10.90 -8.76 -8.47
N TRP A 12 12.15 -8.77 -8.04
CA TRP A 12 12.56 -8.20 -6.76
C TRP A 12 12.32 -6.70 -6.68
N HIS A 13 12.58 -5.97 -7.75
CA HIS A 13 12.36 -4.52 -7.81
C HIS A 13 10.86 -4.19 -7.68
N ILE A 14 10.01 -4.87 -8.45
CA ILE A 14 8.56 -4.70 -8.37
C ILE A 14 8.04 -5.08 -6.97
N ALA A 15 8.54 -6.17 -6.40
CA ALA A 15 8.16 -6.60 -5.06
C ALA A 15 8.50 -5.54 -4.01
N ASN A 16 9.70 -4.94 -4.06
CA ASN A 16 10.11 -3.88 -3.13
C ASN A 16 9.33 -2.57 -3.32
N PHE A 17 8.96 -2.25 -4.56
CA PHE A 17 8.13 -1.08 -4.85
C PHE A 17 6.73 -1.20 -4.25
N VAL A 18 6.13 -2.40 -4.33
CA VAL A 18 4.76 -2.68 -3.88
C VAL A 18 4.70 -3.05 -2.38
N ALA A 19 5.79 -3.56 -1.81
CA ALA A 19 5.91 -3.94 -0.40
C ALA A 19 5.35 -2.90 0.61
N PRO A 20 5.70 -1.60 0.54
CA PRO A 20 5.15 -0.60 1.47
C PRO A 20 3.62 -0.44 1.38
N ALA A 21 3.05 -0.55 0.18
CA ALA A 21 1.60 -0.49 -0.03
C ALA A 21 0.90 -1.73 0.55
N CYS A 22 1.46 -2.92 0.30
CA CYS A 22 0.99 -4.18 0.90
C CYS A 22 1.04 -4.12 2.43
N GLY A 23 2.16 -3.66 3.00
CA GLY A 23 2.37 -3.56 4.44
C GLY A 23 1.33 -2.67 5.11
N MET A 24 1.09 -1.46 4.56
CA MET A 24 0.07 -0.55 5.08
C MET A 24 -1.34 -1.13 4.95
N ALA A 25 -1.68 -1.74 3.82
CA ALA A 25 -2.99 -2.35 3.62
C ALA A 25 -3.26 -3.46 4.65
N CYS A 26 -2.28 -4.35 4.89
CA CYS A 26 -2.38 -5.42 5.90
C CYS A 26 -2.50 -4.87 7.33
N LEU A 27 -1.61 -3.95 7.71
CA LEU A 27 -1.58 -3.41 9.08
C LEU A 27 -2.86 -2.65 9.40
N LEU A 28 -3.31 -1.78 8.49
CA LEU A 28 -4.49 -0.94 8.71
C LEU A 28 -5.78 -1.75 8.65
N SER A 29 -5.93 -2.68 7.71
CA SER A 29 -7.14 -3.52 7.63
C SER A 29 -7.29 -4.40 8.88
N LEU A 30 -6.18 -4.95 9.39
CA LEU A 30 -6.18 -5.72 10.63
C LEU A 30 -6.44 -4.83 11.85
N ALA A 31 -5.83 -3.65 11.93
CA ALA A 31 -6.07 -2.69 13.01
C ALA A 31 -7.55 -2.25 13.05
N LEU A 32 -8.17 -2.01 11.89
CA LEU A 32 -9.60 -1.70 11.77
C LEU A 32 -10.48 -2.85 12.28
N ARG A 33 -10.14 -4.10 11.93
CA ARG A 33 -10.85 -5.28 12.40
C ARG A 33 -10.72 -5.46 13.91
N LEU A 34 -9.52 -5.29 14.47
CA LEU A 34 -9.26 -5.37 15.91
C LEU A 34 -9.99 -4.27 16.70
N ARG A 35 -10.19 -3.10 16.09
CA ARG A 35 -10.99 -2.01 16.66
C ARG A 35 -12.50 -2.21 16.52
N GLY A 36 -12.97 -3.28 15.88
CA GLY A 36 -14.38 -3.56 15.70
C GLY A 36 -15.08 -2.70 14.64
N SER A 37 -14.35 -2.15 13.65
CA SER A 37 -14.97 -1.47 12.50
C SER A 37 -15.94 -2.44 11.81
N ARG A 38 -17.17 -1.98 11.54
CA ARG A 38 -18.18 -2.80 10.85
C ARG A 38 -17.73 -3.15 9.45
N ALA A 39 -17.16 -2.18 8.73
CA ALA A 39 -16.63 -2.38 7.38
C ALA A 39 -15.55 -3.48 7.33
N ALA A 40 -14.57 -3.44 8.23
CA ALA A 40 -13.48 -4.43 8.25
C ALA A 40 -13.90 -5.80 8.81
N THR A 41 -14.96 -5.84 9.64
CA THR A 41 -15.53 -7.08 10.16
C THR A 41 -16.33 -7.83 9.09
N HIS A 42 -17.15 -7.12 8.33
CA HIS A 42 -17.98 -7.71 7.28
C HIS A 42 -17.20 -8.03 6.00
N ASP A 43 -16.30 -7.14 5.58
CA ASP A 43 -15.60 -7.29 4.30
C ASP A 43 -14.16 -6.78 4.37
N LEU A 44 -13.32 -7.58 5.05
CA LEU A 44 -11.90 -7.29 5.23
C LEU A 44 -11.15 -7.20 3.89
N LEU A 45 -11.54 -8.05 2.92
CA LEU A 45 -10.92 -8.09 1.59
C LEU A 45 -11.16 -6.79 0.83
N ARG A 46 -12.37 -6.23 0.90
CA ARG A 46 -12.68 -4.92 0.30
C ARG A 46 -11.91 -3.78 0.95
N VAL A 47 -11.81 -3.76 2.28
CA VAL A 47 -11.02 -2.73 2.99
C VAL A 47 -9.55 -2.84 2.60
N TRP A 48 -9.00 -4.05 2.60
CA TRP A 48 -7.62 -4.31 2.24
C TRP A 48 -7.31 -3.94 0.78
N SER A 49 -8.13 -4.37 -0.18
CA SER A 49 -7.90 -4.08 -1.60
C SER A 49 -8.00 -2.59 -1.92
N THR A 50 -8.88 -1.86 -1.23
CA THR A 50 -9.00 -0.40 -1.36
C THR A 50 -7.73 0.30 -0.84
N LEU A 51 -7.27 -0.06 0.36
CA LEU A 51 -6.05 0.51 0.94
C LEU A 51 -4.81 0.18 0.11
N PHE A 52 -4.73 -1.05 -0.39
CA PHE A 52 -3.66 -1.49 -1.27
C PHE A 52 -3.64 -0.71 -2.59
N GLY A 53 -4.79 -0.61 -3.26
CA GLY A 53 -4.91 0.14 -4.51
C GLY A 53 -4.54 1.61 -4.37
N LEU A 54 -4.96 2.26 -3.27
CA LEU A 54 -4.55 3.62 -2.95
C LEU A 54 -3.05 3.73 -2.69
N GLY A 55 -2.46 2.80 -1.93
CA GLY A 55 -1.02 2.78 -1.66
C GLY A 55 -0.18 2.63 -2.93
N VAL A 56 -0.58 1.74 -3.84
CA VAL A 56 0.08 1.56 -5.14
C VAL A 56 -0.06 2.81 -6.00
N ALA A 57 -1.25 3.41 -6.05
CA ALA A 57 -1.47 4.65 -6.81
C ALA A 57 -0.55 5.79 -6.32
N VAL A 58 -0.39 5.94 -5.01
CA VAL A 58 0.53 6.94 -4.43
C VAL A 58 1.99 6.62 -4.76
N ALA A 59 2.39 5.35 -4.70
CA ALA A 59 3.75 4.95 -5.07
C ALA A 59 4.07 5.29 -6.53
N VAL A 60 3.16 4.95 -7.47
CA VAL A 60 3.30 5.25 -8.90
C VAL A 60 3.33 6.76 -9.16
N LEU A 61 2.46 7.52 -8.52
CA LEU A 61 2.45 8.99 -8.64
C LEU A 61 3.73 9.61 -8.08
N GLY A 62 4.19 9.15 -6.91
CA GLY A 62 5.42 9.63 -6.30
C GLY A 62 6.65 9.36 -7.17
N MET A 63 6.73 8.15 -7.76
CA MET A 63 7.78 7.81 -8.72
C MET A 63 7.70 8.71 -9.97
N ALA A 64 6.51 8.91 -10.53
CA ALA A 64 6.33 9.75 -11.72
C ALA A 64 6.71 11.22 -11.48
N LEU A 65 6.47 11.75 -10.28
CA LEU A 65 6.76 13.13 -9.93
C LEU A 65 8.22 13.36 -9.51
N THR A 66 8.82 12.42 -8.79
CA THR A 66 10.17 12.59 -8.23
C THR A 66 11.25 11.95 -9.08
N GLY A 67 10.91 11.01 -9.96
CA GLY A 67 11.86 10.18 -10.71
C GLY A 67 12.64 9.21 -9.81
N LEU A 68 12.32 9.13 -8.51
CA LEU A 68 13.02 8.34 -7.52
C LEU A 68 12.08 7.28 -6.95
N ASP A 69 12.53 6.03 -6.96
CA ASP A 69 11.90 5.00 -6.15
C ASP A 69 12.18 5.24 -4.67
N GLY A 70 11.12 5.33 -3.87
CA GLY A 70 11.25 5.45 -2.42
C GLY A 70 11.64 6.84 -1.90
N ALA A 71 11.29 7.92 -2.61
CA ALA A 71 11.38 9.25 -2.03
C ALA A 71 10.60 9.33 -0.70
N MET A 72 11.20 9.93 0.34
CA MET A 72 10.55 10.06 1.66
C MET A 72 9.20 10.79 1.59
N ALA A 73 9.07 11.73 0.65
CA ALA A 73 7.80 12.41 0.36
C ALA A 73 6.70 11.43 -0.11
N THR A 74 7.05 10.44 -0.95
CA THR A 74 6.13 9.39 -1.42
C THR A 74 5.66 8.52 -0.26
N TYR A 75 6.56 8.16 0.66
CA TYR A 75 6.19 7.42 1.87
C TYR A 75 5.27 8.24 2.79
N ALA A 76 5.57 9.52 3.00
CA ALA A 76 4.72 10.41 3.78
C ALA A 76 3.31 10.53 3.16
N ALA A 77 3.22 10.70 1.84
CA ALA A 77 1.96 10.73 1.12
C ALA A 77 1.22 9.39 1.22
N LEU A 78 1.92 8.26 1.13
CA LEU A 78 1.34 6.92 1.23
C LEU A 78 0.71 6.71 2.61
N VAL A 79 1.43 7.05 3.68
CA VAL A 79 0.91 7.01 5.06
C VAL A 79 -0.30 7.94 5.21
N PHE A 80 -0.23 9.15 4.68
CA PHE A 80 -1.30 10.13 4.81
C PHE A 80 -2.59 9.68 4.11
N VAL A 81 -2.48 9.18 2.88
CA VAL A 81 -3.62 8.70 2.08
C VAL A 81 -4.21 7.43 2.67
N THR A 82 -3.39 6.42 2.96
CA THR A 82 -3.88 5.15 3.53
C THR A 82 -4.43 5.35 4.95
N GLY A 83 -3.79 6.19 5.77
CA GLY A 83 -4.27 6.59 7.08
C GLY A 83 -5.63 7.30 7.02
N SER A 84 -5.78 8.28 6.12
CA SER A 84 -7.05 8.99 5.92
C SER A 84 -8.17 8.07 5.45
N ALA A 85 -7.87 7.17 4.50
CA ALA A 85 -8.82 6.15 4.05
C ALA A 85 -9.22 5.19 5.18
N SER A 86 -8.25 4.76 6.00
CA SER A 86 -8.53 3.92 7.18
C SER A 86 -9.41 4.63 8.21
N ALA A 87 -9.21 5.94 8.42
CA ALA A 87 -10.04 6.73 9.31
C ALA A 87 -11.49 6.85 8.80
N TRP A 88 -11.69 6.86 7.48
CA TRP A 88 -13.02 6.82 6.88
C TRP A 88 -13.73 5.47 7.13
N PHE A 89 -13.03 4.34 6.92
CA PHE A 89 -13.56 3.01 7.24
C PHE A 89 -13.81 2.77 8.73
N ALA A 90 -13.13 3.50 9.62
CA ALA A 90 -13.37 3.40 11.05
C ALA A 90 -14.68 4.09 11.49
N LYS A 91 -15.18 5.07 10.72
CA LYS A 91 -16.44 5.77 11.01
C LYS A 91 -17.67 5.07 10.43
N ALA A 92 -17.51 4.29 9.36
CA ALA A 92 -18.57 3.56 8.67
C ALA A 92 -18.92 2.24 9.38
#